data_AF-A0AAV2HC28-F1
#
_entry.id   AF-A0AAV2HC28-F1
#
_cell.length_a   1.000
_cell.length_b   1.000
_cell.length_c   1.000
_cell.angle_alpha   90.00
_cell.angle_beta   90.00
_cell.angle_gamma   90.00
#
_symmetry.space_group_name_H-M   'P 1'
#
loop_
_entity.id
_entity.type
_entity.pdbx_description
1 polymer ?
#
loop_
_entity_poly.entity_id
_entity_poly.type
_entity_poly.pdbx_seq_one_letter_code
_entity_poly.pdbx_strand_id
1 'polypeptide(L)' 'GRNVALRQNASQSGTYVDRTGVSTVASNAVDGTTIQDYFKGSCTHTWNSQWNSHRVSYWNLTLQRDYFITRYVLYNR' A
#
# COMPACT_ATOMS: atom_id res chain seq x y z
N GLY A 1 -16.55 12.76 4.55
CA GLY A 1 -16.58 11.35 4.99
C GLY A 1 -15.34 11.03 5.78
N ARG A 2 -15.41 10.12 6.77
CA ARG A 2 -14.26 9.68 7.58
C ARG A 2 -13.45 8.64 6.80
N ASN A 3 -12.12 8.81 6.73
CA ASN A 3 -11.24 7.77 6.19
C ASN A 3 -11.10 6.64 7.22
N VAL A 4 -11.72 5.49 6.94
CA VAL A 4 -11.66 4.31 7.82
C VAL A 4 -10.47 3.40 7.55
N ALA A 5 -9.71 3.67 6.48
CA ALA A 5 -8.50 2.93 6.12
C ALA A 5 -7.26 3.39 6.91
N LEU A 6 -7.26 4.63 7.42
CA LEU A 6 -6.12 5.21 8.13
C LEU A 6 -5.62 4.29 9.26
N ARG A 7 -4.33 3.93 9.18
CA ARG A 7 -3.59 3.08 10.14
C ARG A 7 -4.19 1.68 10.36
N GLN A 8 -5.04 1.22 9.46
CA GLN A 8 -5.51 -0.17 9.47
C GLN A 8 -4.39 -1.11 9.03
N ASN A 9 -4.58 -2.39 9.30
CA ASN A 9 -3.57 -3.38 8.97
C ASN A 9 -3.53 -3.62 7.45
N ALA A 10 -2.37 -3.40 6.83
CA ALA A 10 -2.18 -3.56 5.41
C ALA A 10 -1.14 -4.64 5.11
N SER A 11 -1.37 -5.42 4.07
CA SER A 11 -0.43 -6.43 3.57
C SER A 11 -0.33 -6.36 2.06
N GLN A 12 0.72 -6.94 1.50
CA GLN A 12 0.94 -6.99 0.06
C GLN A 12 1.62 -8.29 -0.33
N SER A 13 1.44 -8.70 -1.59
CA SER A 13 1.95 -9.95 -2.17
C SER A 13 3.45 -10.23 -1.93
N GLY A 14 4.24 -9.19 -1.74
CA GLY A 14 5.63 -9.20 -1.29
C GLY A 14 6.13 -7.78 -1.18
N THR A 15 7.13 -7.49 -0.35
CA THR A 15 7.65 -6.11 -0.16
C THR A 15 8.98 -5.95 -0.87
N TYR A 16 9.09 -4.98 -1.77
CA TYR A 16 10.35 -4.67 -2.43
C TYR A 16 11.34 -4.07 -1.44
N VAL A 17 12.50 -4.70 -1.24
CA VAL A 17 13.55 -4.14 -0.37
C VAL A 17 14.38 -3.17 -1.19
N ASP A 18 14.16 -1.88 -0.95
CA ASP A 18 14.90 -0.81 -1.60
C ASP A 18 16.32 -0.69 -1.02
N ARG A 19 17.34 -0.61 -1.88
CA ARG A 19 18.75 -0.57 -1.48
C ARG A 19 19.20 0.79 -0.95
N THR A 20 18.44 1.85 -1.19
CA THR A 20 18.72 3.20 -0.68
C THR A 20 17.98 3.49 0.62
N GLY A 21 17.25 2.51 1.18
CA GLY A 21 16.55 2.63 2.46
C GLY A 21 15.17 3.27 2.38
N VAL A 22 14.61 3.46 1.18
CA VAL A 22 13.24 3.94 1.02
C VAL A 22 12.25 2.91 1.58
N SER A 23 11.29 3.38 2.38
CA SER A 23 10.20 2.53 2.88
C SER A 23 9.23 2.18 1.75
N THR A 24 8.88 0.90 1.64
CA THR A 24 8.03 0.33 0.59
C THR A 24 6.92 -0.57 1.15
N VAL A 25 6.76 -0.58 2.47
CA VAL A 25 5.86 -1.47 3.19
C VAL A 25 4.39 -1.16 2.88
N ALA A 26 3.52 -2.17 2.98
CA ALA A 26 2.10 -2.03 2.67
C ALA A 26 1.40 -0.94 3.49
N SER A 27 1.82 -0.68 4.73
CA SER A 27 1.21 0.32 5.62
C SER A 27 1.38 1.76 5.14
N ASN A 28 2.30 2.03 4.22
CA ASN A 28 2.51 3.37 3.68
C ASN A 28 1.24 3.90 2.97
N ALA A 29 0.46 3.05 2.29
CA ALA A 29 -0.79 3.47 1.64
C ALA A 29 -1.90 3.93 2.62
N VAL A 30 -1.70 3.73 3.92
CA VAL A 30 -2.66 4.09 4.98
C VAL A 30 -2.01 4.85 6.13
N ASP A 31 -0.85 5.46 5.90
CA ASP A 31 -0.10 6.22 6.91
C ASP A 31 -0.71 7.62 7.19
N GLY A 32 -1.59 8.09 6.31
CA GLY A 32 -2.28 9.37 6.41
C GLY A 32 -1.68 10.48 5.53
N THR A 33 -0.66 10.19 4.72
CA THR A 33 -0.16 11.11 3.71
C THR A 33 -0.73 10.79 2.33
N THR A 34 -0.59 11.73 1.40
CA THR A 34 -0.94 11.56 -0.01
C THR A 34 0.28 11.85 -0.89
N ILE A 35 1.48 11.72 -0.34
CA ILE A 35 2.72 11.99 -1.07
C ILE A 35 2.93 10.88 -2.10
N GLN A 36 3.04 11.29 -3.36
CA GLN A 36 3.14 10.40 -4.51
C GLN A 36 4.60 10.14 -4.93
N ASP A 37 5.54 10.93 -4.43
CA ASP A 37 6.97 10.72 -4.67
C ASP A 37 7.47 9.50 -3.89
N TYR A 38 7.78 8.43 -4.62
CA TYR A 38 8.35 7.18 -4.10
C TYR A 38 9.52 7.41 -3.14
N PHE A 39 10.42 8.35 -3.45
CA PHE A 39 11.63 8.57 -2.65
C PHE A 39 11.34 9.22 -1.29
N LYS A 40 10.09 9.67 -1.04
CA LYS A 40 9.65 10.16 0.27
C LYS A 40 9.19 9.04 1.21
N GLY A 41 9.16 7.79 0.76
CA GLY A 41 8.90 6.62 1.62
C GLY A 41 7.45 6.48 2.10
N SER A 42 6.49 7.11 1.41
CA SER A 42 5.05 6.99 1.70
C SER A 42 4.28 6.23 0.60
N CYS A 43 4.99 5.68 -0.39
CA CYS A 43 4.42 4.74 -1.35
C CYS A 43 4.62 3.30 -0.91
N THR A 44 3.75 2.38 -1.34
CA THR A 44 3.97 0.93 -1.24
C THR A 44 4.74 0.46 -2.48
N HIS A 45 5.44 -0.68 -2.39
CA HIS A 45 6.04 -1.30 -3.58
C HIS A 45 6.09 -2.82 -3.42
N THR A 46 5.45 -3.54 -4.35
CA THR A 46 5.48 -4.99 -4.33
C THR A 46 6.82 -5.53 -4.82
N TRP A 47 7.29 -6.62 -4.23
CA TRP A 47 8.38 -7.41 -4.82
C TRP A 47 7.81 -8.24 -5.97
N ASN A 48 7.91 -7.72 -7.18
CA ASN A 48 7.78 -8.51 -8.40
C ASN A 48 9.19 -8.88 -8.88
N SER A 49 9.54 -10.15 -8.73
CA SER A 49 10.53 -10.76 -9.62
C SER A 49 9.75 -11.52 -10.70
N GLN A 50 9.80 -11.03 -11.93
CA GLN A 50 9.37 -11.67 -13.18
C GLN A 50 7.93 -11.38 -13.63
N TRP A 51 7.85 -10.61 -14.73
CA TRP A 51 6.72 -10.38 -15.67
C TRP A 51 5.97 -11.66 -16.10
N ASN A 52 6.61 -12.81 -15.92
CA ASN A 52 6.23 -14.14 -16.41
C ASN A 52 6.04 -15.17 -15.29
N SER A 53 6.09 -14.76 -14.02
CA SER A 53 5.67 -15.61 -12.91
C SER A 53 4.19 -15.35 -12.61
N HIS A 54 3.41 -16.40 -12.37
CA HIS A 54 1.98 -16.35 -11.98
C HIS A 54 1.70 -15.61 -10.64
N ARG A 55 2.63 -14.79 -10.14
CA ARG A 55 2.48 -14.01 -8.91
C ARG A 55 1.90 -12.63 -9.24
N VAL A 56 0.58 -12.57 -9.25
CA VAL A 56 -0.17 -11.30 -9.36
C VAL A 56 0.21 -10.40 -8.19
N SER A 57 0.64 -9.17 -8.47
CA SER A 57 0.86 -8.16 -7.43
C SER A 57 -0.48 -7.74 -6.85
N TYR A 58 -0.62 -7.86 -5.54
CA TYR A 58 -1.80 -7.40 -4.80
C TYR A 58 -1.39 -6.66 -3.53
N TRP A 59 -2.29 -5.79 -3.08
CA TRP A 59 -2.27 -5.12 -1.79
C TRP A 59 -3.63 -5.32 -1.14
N ASN A 60 -3.65 -5.56 0.16
CA ASN A 60 -4.86 -5.85 0.93
C ASN A 60 -4.92 -5.00 2.20
N LEU A 61 -6.13 -4.60 2.58
CA LEU A 61 -6.45 -3.88 3.79
C LEU A 61 -7.39 -4.71 4.65
N THR A 62 -6.98 -5.01 5.88
CA THR A 62 -7.87 -5.60 6.87
C THR A 62 -8.46 -4.49 7.74
N LEU A 63 -9.75 -4.25 7.60
CA LEU A 63 -10.50 -3.38 8.50
C LEU A 63 -10.84 -4.15 9.78
N GLN A 64 -10.68 -3.51 10.94
CA GLN A 64 -10.96 -4.15 12.24
C GLN A 64 -12.44 -4.45 12.51
N ARG A 65 -13.34 -3.87 11.71
CA ARG A 65 -14.80 -4.00 11.82
C ARG A 65 -15.41 -3.88 10.42
N ASP A 66 -16.66 -4.26 10.30
CA ASP A 66 -17.41 -4.05 9.07
C ASP A 66 -17.78 -2.57 8.91
N TYR A 67 -17.64 -2.08 7.68
CA TYR A 67 -17.98 -0.71 7.31
C TYR A 67 -18.79 -0.72 6.01
N PHE A 68 -19.82 0.13 5.95
CA PHE A 68 -20.44 0.48 4.68
C PHE A 68 -19.58 1.51 3.96
N ILE A 69 -18.78 1.06 2.99
CA ILE A 69 -17.86 1.92 2.23
C ILE A 69 -18.59 2.57 1.07
N THR A 70 -18.58 3.91 1.02
CA THR A 70 -19.23 4.69 -0.04
C THR A 70 -18.25 5.31 -1.04
N ARG A 71 -16.94 5.31 -0.74
CA ARG A 71 -15.92 5.90 -1.60
C ARG A 71 -14.56 5.28 -1.37
N TYR A 72 -13.86 5.01 -2.46
CA TYR A 72 -12.42 4.72 -2.48
C TYR A 72 -11.69 5.92 -3.09
N VAL A 73 -10.51 6.24 -2.55
CA VAL A 73 -9.62 7.27 -3.09
C VAL A 73 -8.24 6.64 -3.19
N LEU A 74 -7.66 6.66 -4.39
CA LEU A 74 -6.37 6.07 -4.69
C LEU A 74 -5.42 7.19 -5.12
N TYR A 75 -4.23 7.25 -4.52
CA TYR A 75 -3.15 8.14 -4.91
C TYR A 75 -2.08 7.29 -5.60
N ASN A 76 -1.82 7.57 -6.87
CA ASN A 76 -0.79 6.86 -7.63
C ASN A 76 0.58 7.49 -7.39
N ARG A 77 1.67 6.75 -7.61
CA ARG A 77 3.00 7.36 -7.79
C ARG A 77 3.03 8.31 -8.98
#